data_AF-A0A946MLC4-F1
#
_entry.id   AF-A0A946MLC4-F1
#
_cell.length_a   1.000
_cell.length_b   1.000
_cell.length_c   1.000
_cell.angle_alpha   90.00
_cell.angle_beta   90.00
_cell.angle_gamma   90.00
#
_symmetry.space_group_name_H-M   'P 1'
#
loop_
_entity.id
_entity.type
_entity.pdbx_description
1 polymer ?
#
loop_
_entity_poly.entity_id
_entity_poly.type
_entity_poly.pdbx_seq_one_letter_code
_entity_poly.pdbx_strand_id
1 'polypeptide(L)' 'MTDTIAAIATPYGSGGIGVIRISGPKAFDIASKIFSKKKNKPCGH' A
#
# COMPACT_ATOMS: atom_id res chain seq x y z
N MET A 1 20.28 -11.52 8.95
CA MET A 1 18.83 -11.24 9.04
C MET A 1 18.57 -10.00 8.22
N THR A 2 17.62 -10.00 7.28
CA THR A 2 17.36 -8.87 6.38
C THR A 2 16.16 -8.07 6.84
N ASP A 3 16.30 -6.74 6.88
CA ASP A 3 15.22 -5.84 7.28
C ASP A 3 14.16 -5.68 6.19
N THR A 4 12.99 -5.17 6.59
CA THR A 4 11.96 -4.74 5.65
C THR A 4 12.01 -3.23 5.49
N ILE A 5 12.20 -2.76 4.27
CA ILE A 5 12.35 -1.35 3.91
C ILE A 5 11.19 -0.87 3.04
N ALA A 6 10.89 0.42 3.10
CA ALA A 6 9.89 1.07 2.25
C ALA A 6 10.43 2.40 1.70
N ALA A 7 10.07 2.75 0.47
CA ALA A 7 10.48 3.99 -0.18
C ALA A 7 9.41 4.50 -1.16
N ILE A 8 9.35 5.83 -1.32
CA ILE A 8 8.56 6.46 -2.38
C ILE A 8 9.26 6.20 -3.72
N ALA A 9 8.55 5.60 -4.68
CA ALA A 9 9.08 5.26 -6.01
C ALA A 9 8.70 6.29 -7.09
N THR A 10 7.77 7.19 -6.80
CA THR A 10 7.36 8.30 -7.67
C THR A 10 7.98 9.63 -7.24
N PRO A 11 8.28 10.54 -8.18
CA PRO A 11 8.71 11.90 -7.84
C PRO A 11 7.68 12.63 -6.94
N TYR A 12 8.17 13.59 -6.18
CA TYR A 12 7.31 14.50 -5.43
C TYR A 12 6.55 15.41 -6.40
N GLY A 13 5.25 15.57 -6.17
CA GLY A 13 4.39 16.41 -7.01
C GLY A 13 2.96 15.90 -7.05
N SER A 14 2.11 16.66 -7.73
CA SER A 14 0.71 16.26 -7.95
C SER A 14 0.63 15.34 -9.17
N GLY A 15 -0.02 14.20 -9.01
CA GLY A 15 -0.24 13.21 -10.07
C GLY A 15 -1.39 12.27 -9.72
N GLY A 16 -1.96 11.58 -10.71
CA GLY A 16 -3.10 10.69 -10.49
C GLY A 16 -2.77 9.41 -9.72
N ILE A 17 -1.49 9.03 -9.65
CA ILE A 17 -1.00 7.82 -8.99
C ILE A 17 0.33 8.12 -8.29
N GLY A 18 0.44 7.70 -7.03
CA GLY A 18 1.71 7.63 -6.29
C GLY A 18 2.07 6.17 -6.02
N VAL A 19 3.36 5.82 -6.09
CA VAL A 19 3.84 4.45 -5.85
C VAL A 19 4.80 4.44 -4.68
N ILE A 20 4.54 3.54 -3.72
CA ILE A 20 5.44 3.23 -2.61
C ILE A 20 5.89 1.77 -2.78
N ARG A 21 7.20 1.53 -2.80
CA ARG A 21 7.79 0.19 -2.90
C ARG A 21 8.19 -0.30 -1.52
N ILE A 22 7.84 -1.55 -1.19
CA ILE A 22 8.23 -2.23 0.04
C ILE A 22 9.01 -3.49 -0.33
N SER A 23 10.13 -3.75 0.34
CA SER A 23 10.98 -4.92 0.10
C SER A 23 11.40 -5.56 1.42
N GLY A 24 11.48 -6.89 1.45
CA GLY A 24 11.93 -7.65 2.62
C GLY A 24 10.94 -8.70 3.08
N PRO A 25 11.29 -9.50 4.11
CA PRO A 25 10.54 -10.69 4.50
C PRO A 25 9.11 -10.39 5.00
N LYS A 26 8.86 -9.18 5.54
CA LYS A 26 7.55 -8.80 6.09
C LYS A 26 6.72 -7.90 5.16
N ALA A 27 7.15 -7.70 3.91
CA ALA A 27 6.51 -6.75 3.00
C ALA A 27 5.01 -7.01 2.79
N PHE A 28 4.63 -8.26 2.52
CA PHE A 28 3.24 -8.64 2.28
C PHE A 28 2.35 -8.57 3.54
N ASP A 29 2.88 -8.95 4.70
CA ASP A 29 2.17 -8.87 5.98
C ASP A 29 1.81 -7.41 6.29
N ILE A 30 2.79 -6.51 6.18
CA ILE A 30 2.59 -5.06 6.36
C ILE A 30 1.57 -4.53 5.36
N ALA A 31 1.71 -4.86 4.07
CA ALA A 31 0.76 -4.42 3.04
C ALA A 31 -0.68 -4.88 3.33
N SER A 32 -0.85 -6.12 3.79
CA SER A 32 -2.16 -6.70 4.12
C SER A 32 -2.81 -6.02 5.32
N LYS A 33 -2.03 -5.58 6.31
CA LYS A 33 -2.53 -4.83 7.48
C LYS A 33 -3.00 -3.43 7.14
N ILE A 34 -2.37 -2.78 6.17
CA ILE A 34 -2.69 -1.40 5.78
C ILE A 34 -3.82 -1.37 4.75
N PHE A 35 -3.91 -2.40 3.90
CA PHE A 35 -4.94 -2.50 2.89
C PHE A 35 -6.32 -2.76 3.53
N SER A 36 -7.23 -1.79 3.42
CA SER A 36 -8.62 -1.94 3.82
C SER A 36 -9.53 -1.91 2.60
N LYS A 37 -10.11 -3.06 2.25
CA LYS A 37 -11.11 -3.13 1.19
C LYS A 37 -12.38 -2.44 1.68
N LYS A 38 -12.88 -1.45 0.93
CA LYS A 38 -14.21 -0.88 1.17
C LYS A 38 -15.24 -2.01 1.15
N LYS A 39 -15.90 -2.27 2.28
CA LYS A 39 -17.03 -3.20 2.31
C LYS A 39 -18.09 -2.64 1.36
N ASN A 40 -18.48 -3.42 0.35
CA ASN A 40 -19.62 -3.08 -0.49
C ASN A 40 -20.83 -2.98 0.43
N LYS A 41 -21.22 -1.76 0.79
CA LYS A 41 -22.52 -1.53 1.38
C LYS A 41 -23.50 -1.85 0.24
N PRO A 42 -24.43 -2.81 0.39
CA PRO A 42 -25.46 -2.99 -0.62
C PRO A 42 -26.14 -1.63 -0.79
N CYS A 43 -26.15 -1.12 -2.02
CA CYS A 43 -26.89 0.07 -2.36
C CYS A 43 -28.34 -0.25 -2.02
N GLY A 44 -28.83 0.31 -0.90
CA GLY A 44 -30.23 0.23 -0.53
C GLY A 44 -31.05 0.85 -1.66
N HIS A 45 -32.17 0.21 -1.94
CA HIS A 45 -33.15 0.59 -2.96
C HIS A 45 -33.49 2.08 -2.92
#